data_AF-A0A958JNX2-F1
#
_entry.id   AF-A0A958JNX2-F1
#
_cell.length_a   1.000
_cell.length_b   1.000
_cell.length_c   1.000
_cell.angle_alpha   90.00
_cell.angle_beta   90.00
_cell.angle_gamma   90.00
#
_symmetry.space_group_name_H-M   'P 1'
#
loop_
_entity.id
_entity.type
_entity.pdbx_description
1 polymer ?
#
loop_
_entity_poly.entity_id
_entity_poly.type
_entity_poly.pdbx_seq_one_letter_code
_entity_poly.pdbx_strand_id
1 'polypeptide(L)'
;MAQLLQDGKEQSEFALSTPVANITYVIIRELHIDKSAPAVKVDTLVRFEPFTIHFIGARNEQIGELHIPSIPPSCYLAARLATEKLKHLDHPTDTEEFKAVSAIINHLARELDENNVEYQCDLGKTPSGIARRLTRLQRTSLLEKEWIETGTIKKGSSRELDLMREQAADDLHAALRDPVANLEAVEAQCLALELSTDSKRIEPLDITRVRGLQSLHLPGELPYRVYAADLYVRALAAQKEVVPTTVEGFKSILPEFSKDSIRTTPVTAQGSTSASVIDLAYGGSPAPAILDLVASHPDYRAIREVGLTSADFPTAPNGTWTDDREEPTRLTRDLVVRSIRVLAGRSPEDDAVWTAKTFRLTIPKLTISRLRKTEVNIWGTTPAAAIRKAYGDSPSKAVLDAVMSYPEFKPIQTLGLTEFDLSATAKGLWSENGEPTAIARFGVRRLLETIAYSISPKLNPTSPEDFKEILPHFVRPNFSQPVGVWKRDLSAMMSTVYRNSPTRALQDLARHDREFAFLKDLDLQ
;
A
#
# COMPACT_ATOMS: atom_id res chain seq x y z
N MET A 1 32.22 -3.15 37.17
CA MET A 1 31.81 -3.08 35.74
C MET A 1 32.44 -1.89 35.02
N ALA A 2 32.54 -0.71 35.64
CA ALA A 2 33.43 0.39 35.21
C ALA A 2 34.94 0.08 35.31
N GLN A 3 35.32 -1.20 35.40
CA GLN A 3 36.70 -1.66 35.53
C GLN A 3 37.01 -2.85 34.61
N LEU A 4 36.10 -3.18 33.68
CA LEU A 4 36.24 -4.31 32.76
C LEU A 4 36.21 -3.91 31.27
N LEU A 5 36.21 -2.61 30.95
CA LEU A 5 36.24 -2.16 29.54
C LEU A 5 37.22 -0.99 29.31
N GLN A 6 38.23 -0.86 30.16
CA GLN A 6 39.52 -0.27 29.77
C GLN A 6 40.39 -1.42 29.30
N ASP A 7 40.42 -1.67 27.98
CA ASP A 7 41.61 -2.05 27.20
C ASP A 7 41.20 -2.60 25.83
N GLY A 8 41.72 -1.98 24.75
CA GLY A 8 41.90 -2.68 23.48
C GLY A 8 41.37 -2.03 22.19
N LYS A 9 42.13 -1.03 21.70
CA LYS A 9 42.58 -0.81 20.30
C LYS A 9 41.60 -0.64 19.11
N GLU A 10 41.78 0.53 18.47
CA GLU A 10 41.99 0.83 17.03
C GLU A 10 40.87 0.73 15.96
N GLN A 11 40.62 1.90 15.34
CA GLN A 11 40.23 2.22 13.93
C GLN A 11 38.80 1.85 13.47
N SER A 12 38.00 2.64 12.74
CA SER A 12 38.17 3.89 11.94
C SER A 12 36.80 4.47 11.47
N GLU A 13 36.69 5.81 11.45
CA GLU A 13 35.97 6.77 10.55
C GLU A 13 34.47 6.68 10.11
N PHE A 14 33.73 7.77 10.47
CA PHE A 14 32.64 8.60 9.83
C PHE A 14 31.36 7.94 9.24
N ALA A 15 30.11 8.44 9.36
CA ALA A 15 29.56 9.80 9.55
C ALA A 15 28.11 9.84 10.17
N LEU A 16 27.69 11.03 10.61
CA LEU A 16 26.47 11.51 11.33
C LEU A 16 25.10 11.05 10.75
N SER A 17 23.99 10.86 11.52
CA SER A 17 23.29 11.83 12.39
C SER A 17 22.18 11.19 13.29
N THR A 18 21.77 11.95 14.33
CA THR A 18 21.07 11.65 15.62
C THR A 18 19.60 11.18 15.65
N PRO A 19 19.15 10.47 16.73
CA PRO A 19 17.75 10.21 17.12
C PRO A 19 17.25 11.08 18.32
N VAL A 20 15.96 10.98 18.68
CA VAL A 20 15.24 11.76 19.72
C VAL A 20 14.48 10.83 20.68
N ALA A 21 14.62 10.99 22.01
CA ALA A 21 13.59 10.61 23.04
C ALA A 21 13.98 11.08 24.46
N ASN A 22 13.06 11.63 25.30
CA ASN A 22 12.92 11.45 26.79
C ASN A 22 12.48 12.69 27.64
N ILE A 23 11.74 12.39 28.72
CA ILE A 23 11.21 13.22 29.84
C ILE A 23 12.27 13.42 30.95
N THR A 24 12.22 14.53 31.72
CA THR A 24 13.26 14.94 32.71
C THR A 24 12.68 15.51 34.03
N TYR A 25 13.40 15.37 35.14
CA TYR A 25 13.10 15.95 36.47
C TYR A 25 14.16 16.98 36.90
N VAL A 26 13.79 18.03 37.67
CA VAL A 26 14.70 19.06 38.21
C VAL A 26 14.38 19.39 39.67
N ILE A 27 15.37 19.73 40.51
CA ILE A 27 15.21 20.15 41.91
C ILE A 27 15.65 21.62 42.04
N ILE A 28 14.82 22.48 42.65
CA ILE A 28 15.11 23.93 42.86
C ILE A 28 15.10 24.25 44.37
N ARG A 29 16.03 25.09 44.81
CA ARG A 29 16.17 25.54 46.21
C ARG A 29 16.17 27.09 46.28
N GLU A 30 15.11 27.64 46.90
CA GLU A 30 14.85 29.04 47.34
C GLU A 30 14.09 30.01 46.41
N LEU A 31 13.06 30.68 46.98
CA LEU A 31 12.13 31.66 46.37
C LEU A 31 11.71 32.70 47.44
N HIS A 32 11.48 33.97 47.08
CA HIS A 32 11.08 35.05 48.03
C HIS A 32 9.68 35.62 47.73
N ILE A 33 8.83 35.78 48.78
CA ILE A 33 7.44 36.26 48.69
C ILE A 33 7.20 37.29 49.81
N ASP A 34 7.10 38.59 49.46
CA ASP A 34 6.69 39.77 50.26
C ASP A 34 7.13 39.93 51.75
N LYS A 35 6.96 41.14 52.30
CA LYS A 35 8.00 41.93 53.00
C LYS A 35 8.15 41.87 54.52
N SER A 36 7.63 40.90 55.29
CA SER A 36 7.71 41.01 56.78
C SER A 36 8.41 39.91 57.59
N ALA A 37 8.95 38.83 57.00
CA ALA A 37 9.74 37.85 57.77
C ALA A 37 10.73 37.03 56.90
N PRO A 38 11.83 36.53 57.48
CA PRO A 38 12.98 35.97 56.77
C PRO A 38 12.74 34.57 56.17
N ALA A 39 13.56 34.25 55.17
CA ALA A 39 13.49 33.05 54.34
C ALA A 39 13.33 31.73 55.11
N VAL A 40 12.42 30.87 54.65
CA VAL A 40 12.33 29.45 55.03
C VAL A 40 12.65 28.60 53.80
N LYS A 41 13.66 27.74 53.94
CA LYS A 41 14.03 26.71 52.94
C LYS A 41 12.93 25.67 52.82
N VAL A 42 12.42 25.48 51.60
CA VAL A 42 11.59 24.34 51.22
C VAL A 42 12.25 23.66 50.01
N ASP A 43 12.49 22.36 50.13
CA ASP A 43 12.97 21.50 49.05
C ASP A 43 11.78 21.08 48.17
N THR A 44 11.77 21.46 46.89
CA THR A 44 10.70 21.15 45.93
C THR A 44 11.24 20.36 44.74
N LEU A 45 10.57 19.26 44.40
CA LEU A 45 10.81 18.44 43.20
C LEU A 45 9.98 18.98 42.02
N VAL A 46 10.55 19.03 40.82
CA VAL A 46 9.89 19.52 39.60
C VAL A 46 9.83 18.42 38.54
N ARG A 47 8.62 18.06 38.09
CA ARG A 47 8.37 17.09 37.01
C ARG A 47 7.90 17.83 35.75
N PHE A 48 8.55 17.57 34.62
CA PHE A 48 8.20 18.16 33.32
C PHE A 48 7.33 17.24 32.47
N GLU A 49 6.17 17.74 32.08
CA GLU A 49 5.31 17.18 31.03
C GLU A 49 5.16 18.22 29.90
N PRO A 50 4.77 17.81 28.67
CA PRO A 50 4.42 18.79 27.63
C PRO A 50 3.33 19.72 28.17
N PHE A 51 3.63 21.02 28.24
CA PHE A 51 2.72 22.09 28.69
C PHE A 51 2.37 22.11 30.19
N THR A 52 3.02 21.29 31.04
CA THR A 52 2.73 21.26 32.49
C THR A 52 3.97 20.96 33.32
N ILE A 53 4.13 21.70 34.42
CA ILE A 53 5.19 21.51 35.41
C ILE A 53 4.56 21.22 36.78
N HIS A 54 4.88 20.06 37.38
CA HIS A 54 4.36 19.64 38.71
C HIS A 54 5.39 19.85 39.81
N PHE A 55 4.96 20.39 40.95
CA PHE A 55 5.78 20.62 42.15
C PHE A 55 5.44 19.58 43.23
N ILE A 56 6.43 18.83 43.72
CA ILE A 56 6.25 17.75 44.71
C ILE A 56 7.11 18.03 45.95
N GLY A 57 6.51 17.94 47.14
CA GLY A 57 7.15 18.19 48.42
C GLY A 57 7.97 17.01 48.94
N ALA A 58 8.75 17.25 49.99
CA ALA A 58 9.76 16.30 50.52
C ALA A 58 9.21 14.95 51.05
N ARG A 59 7.90 14.81 51.29
CA ARG A 59 7.25 13.52 51.62
C ARG A 59 6.63 12.82 50.41
N ASN A 60 6.95 13.30 49.21
CA ASN A 60 6.46 12.82 47.93
C ASN A 60 4.97 13.09 47.68
N GLU A 61 4.48 14.22 48.19
CA GLU A 61 3.12 14.72 48.01
C GLU A 61 3.11 15.90 47.03
N GLN A 62 2.16 15.94 46.09
CA GLN A 62 2.06 17.03 45.13
C GLN A 62 1.61 18.31 45.86
N ILE A 63 2.38 19.39 45.68
CA ILE A 63 2.19 20.67 46.36
C ILE A 63 1.84 21.82 45.40
N GLY A 64 1.92 21.62 44.08
CA GLY A 64 1.48 22.60 43.08
C GLY A 64 1.63 22.13 41.62
N GLU A 65 1.06 22.89 40.68
CA GLU A 65 1.12 22.66 39.23
C GLU A 65 1.15 24.00 38.47
N LEU A 66 1.94 24.07 37.38
CA LEU A 66 2.03 25.20 36.45
C LEU A 66 1.74 24.71 35.03
N HIS A 67 0.64 25.18 34.45
CA HIS A 67 0.33 24.96 33.03
C HIS A 67 0.94 26.06 32.16
N ILE A 68 1.72 25.67 31.15
CA ILE A 68 2.36 26.57 30.17
C ILE A 68 1.74 26.31 28.79
N PRO A 69 0.73 27.08 28.37
CA PRO A 69 -0.02 26.80 27.13
C PRO A 69 0.75 27.08 25.83
N SER A 70 1.87 27.82 25.87
CA SER A 70 2.79 27.90 24.72
C SER A 70 4.22 28.21 25.18
N ILE A 71 5.15 27.31 24.86
CA ILE A 71 6.58 27.53 25.06
C ILE A 71 7.14 28.04 23.73
N PRO A 72 7.82 29.21 23.66
CA PRO A 72 8.53 29.62 22.46
C PRO A 72 9.42 28.48 21.96
N PRO A 73 9.50 28.17 20.65
CA PRO A 73 10.32 27.08 20.15
C PRO A 73 11.79 27.09 20.63
N SER A 74 12.33 28.28 20.96
CA SER A 74 13.64 28.46 21.61
C SER A 74 13.71 27.90 23.03
N CYS A 75 12.65 28.05 23.82
CA CYS A 75 12.51 27.52 25.18
C CYS A 75 12.25 26.00 25.17
N TYR A 76 11.52 25.48 24.17
CA TYR A 76 11.36 24.04 23.96
C TYR A 76 12.68 23.39 23.51
N LEU A 77 13.41 24.04 22.59
CA LEU A 77 14.73 23.59 22.13
C LEU A 77 15.80 23.69 23.23
N ALA A 78 15.79 24.74 24.06
CA ALA A 78 16.67 24.89 25.23
C ALA A 78 16.36 23.85 26.32
N ALA A 79 15.08 23.58 26.60
CA ALA A 79 14.65 22.51 27.50
C ALA A 79 15.06 21.12 26.97
N ARG A 80 14.99 20.92 25.65
CA ARG A 80 15.39 19.68 24.98
C ARG A 80 16.92 19.49 24.92
N LEU A 81 17.70 20.56 24.71
CA LEU A 81 19.17 20.55 24.77
C LEU A 81 19.71 20.34 26.19
N ALA A 82 19.10 20.99 27.19
CA ALA A 82 19.40 20.75 28.60
C ALA A 82 19.05 19.31 29.01
N THR A 83 17.91 18.79 28.53
CA THR A 83 17.49 17.40 28.73
C THR A 83 18.43 16.39 28.06
N GLU A 84 18.89 16.63 26.82
CA GLU A 84 19.89 15.79 26.16
C GLU A 84 21.26 15.82 26.88
N LYS A 85 21.71 16.98 27.37
CA LYS A 85 22.94 17.06 28.17
C LYS A 85 22.84 16.34 29.52
N LEU A 86 21.66 16.36 30.16
CA LEU A 86 21.42 15.68 31.43
C LEU A 86 21.31 14.15 31.28
N LYS A 87 20.95 13.62 30.11
CA LYS A 87 20.85 12.17 29.86
C LYS A 87 22.18 11.41 29.86
N HIS A 88 23.29 12.13 29.68
CA HIS A 88 24.64 11.54 29.64
C HIS A 88 25.43 11.73 30.95
N LEU A 89 24.79 12.29 31.98
CA LEU A 89 25.39 12.50 33.30
C LEU A 89 24.92 11.41 34.26
N ASP A 90 25.80 10.44 34.54
CA ASP A 90 25.50 9.35 35.49
C ASP A 90 25.35 9.83 36.95
N HIS A 91 25.81 11.06 37.29
CA HIS A 91 25.56 11.73 38.59
C HIS A 91 25.60 13.28 38.47
N PRO A 92 24.64 14.07 39.01
CA PRO A 92 24.41 15.44 38.54
C PRO A 92 24.80 16.59 39.49
N THR A 93 25.74 16.45 40.43
CA THR A 93 25.90 17.50 41.49
C THR A 93 27.27 18.14 41.67
N ASP A 94 28.28 17.88 40.83
CA ASP A 94 29.53 18.68 40.94
C ASP A 94 30.30 18.87 39.63
N THR A 95 29.59 19.01 38.51
CA THR A 95 30.19 19.35 37.22
C THR A 95 29.82 20.76 36.79
N GLU A 96 30.76 21.46 36.15
CA GLU A 96 30.54 22.75 35.47
C GLU A 96 29.36 22.71 34.49
N GLU A 97 29.02 21.51 33.99
CA GLU A 97 27.86 21.25 33.14
C GLU A 97 26.52 21.43 33.87
N PHE A 98 26.43 21.06 35.14
CA PHE A 98 25.25 21.31 35.96
C PHE A 98 25.07 22.82 36.21
N LYS A 99 26.15 23.55 36.44
CA LYS A 99 26.11 25.02 36.57
C LYS A 99 25.64 25.69 35.28
N ALA A 100 26.04 25.19 34.12
CA ALA A 100 25.55 25.67 32.83
C ALA A 100 24.05 25.40 32.63
N VAL A 101 23.55 24.24 33.07
CA VAL A 101 22.12 23.90 33.01
C VAL A 101 21.30 24.75 34.00
N SER A 102 21.78 24.96 35.22
CA SER A 102 21.15 25.88 36.19
C SER A 102 21.14 27.32 35.69
N ALA A 103 22.18 27.78 35.01
CA ALA A 103 22.20 29.11 34.40
C ALA A 103 21.14 29.26 33.30
N ILE A 104 20.91 28.22 32.49
CA ILE A 104 19.86 28.18 31.46
C ILE A 104 18.46 28.22 32.08
N ILE A 105 18.21 27.42 33.13
CA ILE A 105 16.92 27.36 33.83
C ILE A 105 16.61 28.67 34.56
N ASN A 106 17.61 29.28 35.20
CA ASN A 106 17.44 30.56 35.89
C ASN A 106 17.25 31.72 34.90
N HIS A 107 17.87 31.64 33.72
CA HIS A 107 17.62 32.60 32.65
C HIS A 107 16.18 32.50 32.11
N LEU A 108 15.67 31.27 31.92
CA LEU A 108 14.29 30.98 31.52
C LEU A 108 13.25 31.45 32.55
N ALA A 109 13.49 31.20 33.84
CA ALA A 109 12.60 31.62 34.90
C ALA A 109 12.49 33.15 34.99
N ARG A 110 13.62 33.85 34.82
CA ARG A 110 13.68 35.30 34.85
C ARG A 110 13.04 35.95 33.61
N GLU A 111 13.17 35.35 32.43
CA GLU A 111 12.43 35.80 31.24
C GLU A 111 10.92 35.62 31.37
N LEU A 112 10.44 34.62 32.10
CA LEU A 112 8.99 34.40 32.30
C LEU A 112 8.38 35.34 33.34
N ASP A 113 9.16 35.73 34.35
CA ASP A 113 8.71 36.56 35.48
C ASP A 113 8.78 38.07 35.16
N GLU A 114 9.84 38.53 34.49
CA GLU A 114 10.01 39.95 34.11
C GLU A 114 8.95 40.43 33.10
N ASN A 115 8.33 39.51 32.36
CA ASN A 115 7.34 39.86 31.34
C ASN A 115 5.89 39.85 31.84
N ASN A 116 5.66 39.59 33.13
CA ASN A 116 4.34 39.73 33.78
C ASN A 116 3.19 39.21 32.88
N VAL A 117 3.39 38.02 32.30
CA VAL A 117 2.81 37.68 30.98
C VAL A 117 1.30 37.50 31.05
N GLU A 118 0.62 38.63 30.86
CA GLU A 118 -0.60 38.81 30.10
C GLU A 118 -0.55 37.94 28.84
N TYR A 119 -1.61 37.16 28.60
CA TYR A 119 -1.73 36.38 27.39
C TYR A 119 -1.84 37.32 26.19
N GLN A 120 -0.76 37.45 25.43
CA GLN A 120 -0.83 37.89 24.05
C GLN A 120 -0.52 36.70 23.13
N CYS A 121 -1.51 36.32 22.33
CA CYS A 121 -1.22 35.69 21.04
C CYS A 121 -0.35 36.65 20.25
N ASP A 122 0.95 36.39 20.17
CA ASP A 122 1.73 36.92 19.07
C ASP A 122 2.03 35.79 18.09
N LEU A 123 1.12 35.66 17.12
CA LEU A 123 1.29 34.79 15.98
C LEU A 123 2.22 35.45 14.96
N GLY A 124 3.41 35.82 15.41
CA GLY A 124 4.47 36.37 14.60
C GLY A 124 5.32 35.26 14.00
N LYS A 125 4.75 34.50 13.05
CA LYS A 125 5.42 33.71 11.99
C LYS A 125 4.56 32.61 11.39
N THR A 126 3.28 32.52 11.75
CA THR A 126 2.32 31.98 10.81
C THR A 126 2.02 33.04 9.75
N PRO A 127 1.78 32.65 8.51
CA PRO A 127 1.50 33.63 7.48
C PRO A 127 0.30 34.46 7.90
N SER A 128 0.47 35.78 7.73
CA SER A 128 -0.22 36.87 8.41
C SER A 128 -1.75 36.87 8.41
N GLY A 129 -2.40 35.96 7.68
CA GLY A 129 -3.84 35.70 7.70
C GLY A 129 -4.32 34.82 8.85
N ILE A 130 -3.58 33.75 9.20
CA ILE A 130 -3.97 32.79 10.25
C ILE A 130 -3.70 33.39 11.63
N ALA A 131 -2.59 34.10 11.74
CA ALA A 131 -2.18 34.87 12.91
C ALA A 131 -3.29 35.78 13.44
N ARG A 132 -3.75 36.71 12.60
CA ARG A 132 -4.81 37.68 12.95
C ARG A 132 -6.15 37.04 13.27
N ARG A 133 -6.43 35.85 12.75
CA ARG A 133 -7.72 35.16 12.91
C ARG A 133 -7.75 34.28 14.16
N LEU A 134 -6.65 33.62 14.51
CA LEU A 134 -6.46 32.98 15.83
C LEU A 134 -6.45 34.02 16.97
N THR A 135 -5.86 35.22 16.76
CA THR A 135 -6.01 36.33 17.71
C THR A 135 -7.47 36.73 17.89
N ARG A 136 -8.31 36.58 16.86
CA ARG A 136 -9.75 36.84 16.91
C ARG A 136 -10.49 35.81 17.78
N LEU A 137 -10.14 34.53 17.67
CA LEU A 137 -10.65 33.43 18.53
C LEU A 137 -10.23 33.59 19.99
N GLN A 138 -8.97 33.96 20.24
CA GLN A 138 -8.51 34.28 21.58
C GLN A 138 -9.20 35.52 22.15
N ARG A 139 -9.55 36.50 21.31
CA ARG A 139 -10.35 37.67 21.73
C ARG A 139 -11.76 37.26 22.15
N THR A 140 -12.36 36.26 21.51
CA THR A 140 -13.66 35.69 21.93
C THR A 140 -13.54 34.97 23.27
N SER A 141 -12.45 34.23 23.52
CA SER A 141 -12.16 33.58 24.80
C SER A 141 -11.86 34.57 25.93
N LEU A 142 -11.16 35.67 25.62
CA LEU A 142 -10.91 36.78 26.56
C LEU A 142 -12.20 37.53 26.91
N LEU A 143 -13.07 37.79 25.93
CA LEU A 143 -14.41 38.37 26.16
C LEU A 143 -15.27 37.46 27.05
N GLU A 144 -15.15 36.15 26.90
CA GLU A 144 -15.85 35.17 27.73
C GLU A 144 -15.35 35.19 29.18
N LYS A 145 -14.03 35.30 29.38
CA LYS A 145 -13.40 35.44 30.69
C LYS A 145 -13.80 36.76 31.36
N GLU A 146 -13.79 37.86 30.62
CA GLU A 146 -14.22 39.18 31.07
C GLU A 146 -15.72 39.23 31.41
N TRP A 147 -16.57 38.49 30.68
CA TRP A 147 -18.02 38.40 30.93
C TRP A 147 -18.37 37.51 32.12
N ILE A 148 -17.60 36.45 32.37
CA ILE A 148 -17.73 35.61 33.56
C ILE A 148 -17.29 36.37 34.81
N GLU A 149 -16.17 37.10 34.74
CA GLU A 149 -15.61 37.86 35.85
C GLU A 149 -16.46 39.10 36.22
N THR A 150 -17.18 39.69 35.26
CA THR A 150 -18.05 40.87 35.50
C THR A 150 -19.49 40.52 35.91
N GLY A 151 -19.88 39.25 35.92
CA GLY A 151 -21.20 38.80 36.41
C GLY A 151 -22.41 39.20 35.56
N THR A 152 -22.20 39.78 34.38
CA THR A 152 -23.27 40.24 33.47
C THR A 152 -23.74 39.16 32.51
N ILE A 153 -24.37 38.09 33.03
CA ILE A 153 -25.11 37.14 32.18
C ILE A 153 -26.57 37.59 32.09
N LYS A 154 -26.91 38.32 31.02
CA LYS A 154 -28.29 38.31 30.51
C LYS A 154 -28.48 37.00 29.76
N LYS A 155 -29.53 36.26 30.10
CA LYS A 155 -29.96 34.92 29.60
C LYS A 155 -29.98 34.69 28.07
N GLY A 156 -29.57 35.65 27.24
CA GLY A 156 -29.34 35.48 25.80
C GLY A 156 -27.90 35.08 25.42
N SER A 157 -26.92 35.19 26.34
CA SER A 157 -25.48 35.22 25.98
C SER A 157 -24.82 33.86 25.69
N SER A 158 -25.32 32.74 26.20
CA SER A 158 -24.70 31.42 25.92
C SER A 158 -24.82 31.07 24.44
N ARG A 159 -26.01 31.26 23.86
CA ARG A 159 -26.26 30.96 22.45
C ARG A 159 -25.53 31.92 21.51
N GLU A 160 -25.38 33.18 21.92
CA GLU A 160 -24.60 34.17 21.16
C GLU A 160 -23.09 33.87 21.22
N LEU A 161 -22.56 33.42 22.36
CA LEU A 161 -21.17 32.95 22.48
C LEU A 161 -20.90 31.71 21.64
N ASP A 162 -21.83 30.74 21.64
CA ASP A 162 -21.72 29.56 20.80
C ASP A 162 -21.73 29.92 19.31
N LEU A 163 -22.62 30.84 18.90
CA LEU A 163 -22.67 31.39 17.54
C LEU A 163 -21.39 32.16 17.17
N MET A 164 -20.80 32.92 18.10
CA MET A 164 -19.55 33.64 17.86
C MET A 164 -18.34 32.71 17.77
N ARG A 165 -18.30 31.63 18.58
CA ARG A 165 -17.30 30.57 18.48
C ARG A 165 -17.42 29.83 17.15
N GLU A 166 -18.64 29.49 16.74
CA GLU A 166 -18.94 28.84 15.46
C GLU A 166 -18.51 29.73 14.28
N GLN A 167 -18.89 31.01 14.29
CA GLN A 167 -18.49 31.98 13.25
C GLN A 167 -16.98 32.20 13.21
N ALA A 168 -16.30 32.26 14.36
CA ALA A 168 -14.85 32.44 14.41
C ALA A 168 -14.10 31.18 13.96
N ALA A 169 -14.61 29.98 14.25
CA ALA A 169 -14.11 28.72 13.72
C ALA A 169 -14.30 28.66 12.18
N ASP A 170 -15.44 29.12 11.66
CA ASP A 170 -15.69 29.20 10.21
C ASP A 170 -14.78 30.23 9.52
N ASP A 171 -14.57 31.40 10.11
CA ASP A 171 -13.66 32.45 9.62
C ASP A 171 -12.20 31.97 9.59
N LEU A 172 -11.76 31.24 10.62
CA LEU A 172 -10.40 30.70 10.67
C LEU A 172 -10.24 29.50 9.72
N HIS A 173 -11.25 28.62 9.63
CA HIS A 173 -11.26 27.53 8.66
C HIS A 173 -11.19 28.06 7.22
N ALA A 174 -11.92 29.13 6.90
CA ALA A 174 -11.81 29.83 5.61
C ALA A 174 -10.40 30.41 5.36
N ALA A 175 -9.66 30.74 6.43
CA ALA A 175 -8.26 31.20 6.36
C ALA A 175 -7.25 30.07 6.20
N LEU A 176 -7.53 28.91 6.78
CA LEU A 176 -6.67 27.72 6.67
C LEU A 176 -6.79 27.06 5.30
N ARG A 177 -7.79 27.47 4.51
CA ARG A 177 -7.87 27.23 3.07
C ARG A 177 -7.05 28.22 2.23
N ASP A 178 -6.53 29.30 2.83
CA ASP A 178 -5.66 30.30 2.17
C ASP A 178 -4.23 29.71 2.03
N PRO A 179 -3.55 29.80 0.86
CA PRO A 179 -2.40 28.94 0.50
C PRO A 179 -1.11 29.10 1.32
N VAL A 180 -1.10 29.88 2.39
CA VAL A 180 0.13 30.51 2.85
C VAL A 180 0.86 29.72 3.95
N ALA A 181 0.19 28.85 4.73
CA ALA A 181 0.85 28.13 5.85
C ALA A 181 1.31 26.72 5.45
N ASN A 182 2.62 26.48 5.45
CA ASN A 182 3.17 25.13 5.55
C ASN A 182 3.32 24.80 7.03
N LEU A 183 2.33 24.13 7.62
CA LEU A 183 2.41 23.67 9.01
C LEU A 183 3.16 22.33 9.07
N GLU A 184 4.00 22.13 10.07
CA GLU A 184 4.52 20.80 10.39
C GLU A 184 3.39 19.92 10.97
N ALA A 185 3.49 18.60 10.83
CA ALA A 185 2.41 17.69 11.20
C ALA A 185 1.96 17.81 12.66
N VAL A 186 2.90 18.04 13.58
CA VAL A 186 2.61 18.25 15.01
C VAL A 186 1.85 19.56 15.23
N GLU A 187 2.22 20.63 14.51
CA GLU A 187 1.54 21.93 14.58
C GLU A 187 0.12 21.82 14.03
N ALA A 188 -0.06 21.09 12.92
CA ALA A 188 -1.37 20.83 12.36
C ALA A 188 -2.25 20.00 13.30
N GLN A 189 -1.67 19.04 14.04
CA GLN A 189 -2.41 18.26 15.03
C GLN A 189 -2.86 19.13 16.21
N CYS A 190 -1.97 19.95 16.77
CA CYS A 190 -2.31 20.90 17.83
C CYS A 190 -3.40 21.87 17.35
N LEU A 191 -3.26 22.42 16.16
CA LEU A 191 -4.24 23.33 15.58
C LEU A 191 -5.59 22.65 15.33
N ALA A 192 -5.61 21.43 14.80
CA ALA A 192 -6.84 20.67 14.60
C ALA A 192 -7.58 20.42 15.93
N LEU A 193 -6.83 20.13 17.00
CA LEU A 193 -7.38 19.95 18.34
C LEU A 193 -7.94 21.27 18.90
N GLU A 194 -7.21 22.38 18.77
CA GLU A 194 -7.65 23.71 19.22
C GLU A 194 -8.91 24.21 18.49
N LEU A 195 -9.07 23.83 17.23
CA LEU A 195 -10.21 24.23 16.40
C LEU A 195 -11.39 23.27 16.47
N SER A 196 -11.19 22.10 17.07
CA SER A 196 -12.28 21.18 17.31
C SER A 196 -13.17 21.73 18.43
N THR A 197 -14.47 21.80 18.19
CA THR A 197 -15.49 22.13 19.19
C THR A 197 -16.31 20.89 19.52
N ASP A 198 -17.14 20.95 20.57
CA ASP A 198 -18.06 19.87 20.95
C ASP A 198 -19.00 19.44 19.80
N SER A 199 -19.27 20.34 18.85
CA SER A 199 -20.14 20.10 17.70
C SER A 199 -19.38 19.84 16.39
N LYS A 200 -18.09 20.17 16.30
CA LYS A 200 -17.32 20.15 15.05
C LYS A 200 -15.92 19.63 15.30
N ARG A 201 -15.69 18.37 14.95
CA ARG A 201 -14.35 17.77 14.94
C ARG A 201 -13.59 18.21 13.69
N ILE A 202 -12.41 18.80 13.87
CA ILE A 202 -11.49 19.16 12.78
C ILE A 202 -10.33 18.18 12.82
N GLU A 203 -10.02 17.58 11.68
CA GLU A 203 -8.89 16.67 11.51
C GLU A 203 -7.68 17.42 10.96
N PRO A 204 -6.44 16.94 11.19
CA PRO A 204 -5.25 17.50 10.54
C PRO A 204 -5.33 17.48 9.00
N LEU A 205 -6.13 16.58 8.43
CA LEU A 205 -6.44 16.53 6.99
C LEU A 205 -7.26 17.72 6.49
N ASP A 206 -7.99 18.41 7.36
CA ASP A 206 -8.78 19.60 7.03
C ASP A 206 -7.95 20.88 6.90
N ILE A 207 -6.68 20.81 7.31
CA ILE A 207 -5.73 21.90 7.24
C ILE A 207 -4.94 21.78 5.93
N THR A 208 -4.92 22.83 5.11
CA THR A 208 -4.19 22.76 3.84
C THR A 208 -2.67 22.76 4.04
N ARG A 209 -1.93 22.05 3.18
CA ARG A 209 -0.46 22.07 3.08
C ARG A 209 0.31 21.67 4.35
N VAL A 210 -0.17 20.68 5.10
CA VAL A 210 0.59 20.09 6.22
C VAL A 210 1.77 19.26 5.69
N ARG A 211 2.99 19.60 6.12
CA ARG A 211 4.21 18.84 5.80
C ARG A 211 4.42 17.72 6.80
N GLY A 212 4.92 16.59 6.29
CA GLY A 212 5.28 15.44 7.12
C GLY A 212 4.10 14.72 7.75
N LEU A 213 2.86 15.02 7.36
CA LEU A 213 1.66 14.42 7.94
C LEU A 213 1.68 12.88 7.80
N GLN A 214 2.22 12.36 6.69
CA GLN A 214 2.40 10.94 6.46
C GLN A 214 3.37 10.24 7.42
N SER A 215 4.29 11.00 8.03
CA SER A 215 5.31 10.51 8.97
C SER A 215 4.89 10.69 10.43
N LEU A 216 3.78 11.40 10.68
CA LEU A 216 3.24 11.60 12.01
C LEU A 216 2.77 10.25 12.58
N HIS A 217 3.15 10.00 13.83
CA HIS A 217 2.58 8.93 14.63
C HIS A 217 1.72 9.59 15.70
N LEU A 218 0.45 9.22 15.73
CA LEU A 218 -0.43 9.66 16.82
C LEU A 218 0.02 8.91 18.10
N PRO A 219 0.06 9.55 19.28
CA PRO A 219 0.56 8.91 20.50
C PRO A 219 -0.23 7.65 20.86
N GLY A 220 0.42 6.49 20.86
CA GLY A 220 -0.24 5.19 21.13
C GLY A 220 -1.13 4.68 19.99
N GLU A 221 -1.07 5.32 18.83
CA GLU A 221 -1.95 5.08 17.69
C GLU A 221 -1.17 4.72 16.42
N LEU A 222 -1.92 4.37 15.36
CA LEU A 222 -1.36 3.97 14.08
C LEU A 222 -0.59 5.13 13.40
N PRO A 223 0.40 4.84 12.54
CA PRO A 223 0.98 5.86 11.67
C PRO A 223 -0.14 6.60 10.91
N TYR A 224 -0.05 7.91 10.80
CA TYR A 224 -1.15 8.72 10.25
C TYR A 224 -1.47 8.34 8.79
N ARG A 225 -0.50 7.83 8.04
CA ARG A 225 -0.73 7.27 6.70
C ARG A 225 -1.67 6.05 6.69
N VAL A 226 -1.67 5.25 7.75
CA VAL A 226 -2.58 4.12 7.95
C VAL A 226 -3.95 4.64 8.38
N TYR A 227 -3.98 5.61 9.30
CA TYR A 227 -5.23 6.27 9.71
C TYR A 227 -5.97 6.93 8.54
N ALA A 228 -5.25 7.63 7.66
CA ALA A 228 -5.83 8.23 6.46
C ALA A 228 -6.41 7.18 5.48
N ALA A 229 -5.78 6.00 5.40
CA ALA A 229 -6.33 4.88 4.63
C ALA A 229 -7.60 4.30 5.28
N ASP A 230 -7.64 4.20 6.62
CA ASP A 230 -8.84 3.77 7.35
C ASP A 230 -10.02 4.73 7.14
N LEU A 231 -9.78 6.04 7.28
CA LEU A 231 -10.80 7.06 7.03
C LEU A 231 -11.39 6.95 5.61
N TYR A 232 -10.54 6.70 4.62
CA TYR A 232 -10.96 6.48 3.24
C TYR A 232 -11.83 5.22 3.07
N VAL A 233 -11.41 4.10 3.66
CA VAL A 233 -12.19 2.85 3.63
C VAL A 233 -13.55 3.03 4.31
N ARG A 234 -13.59 3.69 5.47
CA ARG A 234 -14.84 3.98 6.19
C ARG A 234 -15.76 4.90 5.39
N ALA A 235 -15.21 5.91 4.71
CA ALA A 235 -16.00 6.80 3.88
C ALA A 235 -16.68 6.05 2.71
N LEU A 236 -15.94 5.17 2.03
CA LEU A 236 -16.51 4.31 0.97
C LEU A 236 -17.56 3.33 1.52
N ALA A 237 -17.30 2.76 2.70
CA ALA A 237 -18.23 1.84 3.33
C ALA A 237 -19.53 2.52 3.77
N ALA A 238 -19.44 3.76 4.27
CA ALA A 238 -20.61 4.57 4.61
C ALA A 238 -21.49 4.86 3.39
N GLN A 239 -20.89 5.15 2.23
CA GLN A 239 -21.64 5.36 0.98
C GLN A 239 -22.40 4.11 0.51
N LYS A 240 -21.91 2.91 0.86
CA LYS A 240 -22.54 1.63 0.53
C LYS A 240 -23.36 1.03 1.67
N GLU A 241 -23.42 1.69 2.82
CA GLU A 241 -24.08 1.21 4.03
C GLU A 241 -23.58 -0.19 4.47
N VAL A 242 -22.26 -0.41 4.40
CA VAL A 242 -21.62 -1.69 4.77
C VAL A 242 -20.61 -1.53 5.91
N VAL A 243 -20.26 -2.64 6.56
CA VAL A 243 -19.23 -2.68 7.60
C VAL A 243 -17.88 -3.03 6.96
N PRO A 244 -16.90 -2.12 6.87
CA PRO A 244 -15.66 -2.36 6.13
C PRO A 244 -14.74 -3.39 6.78
N THR A 245 -14.95 -3.71 8.05
CA THR A 245 -14.11 -4.64 8.81
C THR A 245 -14.57 -6.10 8.67
N THR A 246 -15.70 -6.34 8.00
CA THR A 246 -16.13 -7.69 7.59
C THR A 246 -15.65 -8.00 6.18
N VAL A 247 -15.49 -9.29 5.87
CA VAL A 247 -15.04 -9.75 4.55
C VAL A 247 -16.01 -9.32 3.46
N GLU A 248 -17.31 -9.45 3.71
CA GLU A 248 -18.39 -9.15 2.78
C GLU A 248 -18.52 -7.64 2.55
N GLY A 249 -18.44 -6.84 3.62
CA GLY A 249 -18.48 -5.39 3.51
C GLY A 249 -17.26 -4.86 2.78
N PHE A 250 -16.06 -5.36 3.10
CA PHE A 250 -14.83 -5.00 2.40
C PHE A 250 -14.86 -5.40 0.91
N LYS A 251 -15.32 -6.61 0.60
CA LYS A 251 -15.47 -7.09 -0.78
C LYS A 251 -16.38 -6.17 -1.60
N SER A 252 -17.42 -5.59 -1.00
CA SER A 252 -18.37 -4.71 -1.70
C SER A 252 -17.78 -3.35 -2.08
N ILE A 253 -16.79 -2.85 -1.34
CA ILE A 253 -16.11 -1.57 -1.59
C ILE A 253 -14.79 -1.73 -2.37
N LEU A 254 -14.22 -2.94 -2.43
CA LEU A 254 -12.98 -3.25 -3.14
C LEU A 254 -12.97 -2.74 -4.61
N PRO A 255 -14.06 -2.85 -5.40
CA PRO A 255 -14.11 -2.30 -6.76
C PRO A 255 -13.98 -0.78 -6.85
N GLU A 256 -14.27 -0.06 -5.77
CA GLU A 256 -14.23 1.41 -5.72
C GLU A 256 -12.80 1.94 -5.50
N PHE A 257 -11.85 1.10 -5.11
CA PHE A 257 -10.48 1.54 -4.83
C PHE A 257 -9.76 1.94 -6.11
N SER A 258 -9.64 3.25 -6.32
CA SER A 258 -8.98 3.85 -7.47
C SER A 258 -8.28 5.15 -7.06
N LYS A 259 -7.36 5.61 -7.91
CA LYS A 259 -6.69 6.91 -7.70
C LYS A 259 -7.69 8.07 -7.70
N ASP A 260 -8.72 7.97 -8.54
CA ASP A 260 -9.74 9.01 -8.64
C ASP A 260 -10.64 9.01 -7.39
N SER A 261 -11.06 7.85 -6.91
CA SER A 261 -11.90 7.79 -5.70
C SER A 261 -11.16 8.25 -4.46
N ILE A 262 -9.85 8.01 -4.31
CA ILE A 262 -9.04 8.63 -3.25
C ILE A 262 -9.13 10.17 -3.29
N ARG A 263 -9.13 10.75 -4.49
CA ARG A 263 -9.11 12.20 -4.72
C ARG A 263 -10.47 12.86 -4.57
N THR A 264 -11.54 12.11 -4.77
CA THR A 264 -12.90 12.66 -4.80
C THR A 264 -13.75 12.25 -3.60
N THR A 265 -13.36 11.22 -2.84
CA THR A 265 -14.12 10.76 -1.67
C THR A 265 -13.80 11.61 -0.45
N PRO A 266 -14.78 12.38 0.07
CA PRO A 266 -14.61 13.08 1.33
C PRO A 266 -14.48 12.08 2.48
N VAL A 267 -13.46 12.27 3.32
CA VAL A 267 -13.21 11.44 4.50
C VAL A 267 -13.47 12.19 5.81
N THR A 268 -13.73 13.51 5.72
CA THR A 268 -14.12 14.38 6.84
C THR A 268 -15.42 15.10 6.52
N ALA A 269 -16.08 15.64 7.54
CA ALA A 269 -17.32 16.43 7.39
C ALA A 269 -17.10 17.72 6.56
N GLN A 270 -15.86 18.22 6.52
CA GLN A 270 -15.44 19.45 5.86
C GLN A 270 -15.16 19.27 4.36
N GLY A 271 -15.24 18.02 3.86
CA GLY A 271 -15.03 17.70 2.46
C GLY A 271 -13.59 17.30 2.11
N SER A 272 -12.70 17.17 3.10
CA SER A 272 -11.30 16.86 2.87
C SER A 272 -11.12 15.40 2.46
N THR A 273 -10.09 15.11 1.67
CA THR A 273 -9.81 13.76 1.16
C THR A 273 -8.48 13.24 1.68
N SER A 274 -8.30 11.92 1.69
CA SER A 274 -7.04 11.27 2.09
C SER A 274 -5.95 11.35 1.02
N ALA A 275 -6.23 11.99 -0.13
CA ALA A 275 -5.38 11.97 -1.30
C ALA A 275 -3.99 12.54 -1.07
N SER A 276 -3.85 13.64 -0.34
CA SER A 276 -2.54 14.25 -0.07
C SER A 276 -1.63 13.30 0.68
N VAL A 277 -2.15 12.63 1.72
CA VAL A 277 -1.39 11.70 2.55
C VAL A 277 -1.06 10.42 1.79
N ILE A 278 -2.03 9.86 1.06
CA ILE A 278 -1.84 8.63 0.27
C ILE A 278 -0.91 8.88 -0.94
N ASP A 279 -1.02 10.04 -1.60
CA ASP A 279 -0.13 10.44 -2.71
C ASP A 279 1.33 10.52 -2.22
N LEU A 280 1.57 11.12 -1.05
CA LEU A 280 2.91 11.25 -0.47
C LEU A 280 3.48 9.93 0.08
N ALA A 281 2.66 9.14 0.78
CA ALA A 281 3.13 7.92 1.44
C ALA A 281 3.27 6.73 0.48
N TYR A 282 2.39 6.65 -0.54
CA TYR A 282 2.22 5.46 -1.38
C TYR A 282 2.18 5.76 -2.88
N GLY A 283 2.60 6.97 -3.30
CA GLY A 283 2.60 7.36 -4.72
C GLY A 283 1.20 7.46 -5.32
N GLY A 284 0.16 7.56 -4.49
CA GLY A 284 -1.23 7.73 -4.92
C GLY A 284 -1.91 6.44 -5.36
N SER A 285 -1.33 5.30 -5.00
CA SER A 285 -1.93 3.99 -5.25
C SER A 285 -2.76 3.55 -4.03
N PRO A 286 -4.05 3.21 -4.20
CA PRO A 286 -4.87 2.71 -3.10
C PRO A 286 -4.38 1.36 -2.58
N ALA A 287 -3.97 0.46 -3.47
CA ALA A 287 -3.60 -0.90 -3.10
C ALA A 287 -2.53 -1.00 -1.98
N PRO A 288 -1.34 -0.37 -2.09
CA PRO A 288 -0.36 -0.39 -1.01
C PRO A 288 -0.85 0.29 0.28
N ALA A 289 -1.64 1.37 0.17
CA ALA A 289 -2.21 2.05 1.35
C ALA A 289 -3.18 1.13 2.12
N ILE A 290 -4.04 0.43 1.38
CA ILE A 290 -5.01 -0.51 1.95
C ILE A 290 -4.33 -1.78 2.47
N LEU A 291 -3.29 -2.27 1.81
CA LEU A 291 -2.51 -3.42 2.31
C LEU A 291 -1.76 -3.07 3.60
N ASP A 292 -1.18 -1.86 3.73
CA ASP A 292 -0.57 -1.39 4.98
C ASP A 292 -1.64 -1.27 6.09
N LEU A 293 -2.83 -0.76 5.77
CA LEU A 293 -3.97 -0.73 6.68
C LEU A 293 -4.36 -2.12 7.18
N VAL A 294 -4.60 -3.07 6.29
CA VAL A 294 -5.01 -4.45 6.65
C VAL A 294 -3.92 -5.15 7.47
N ALA A 295 -2.64 -4.88 7.20
CA ALA A 295 -1.54 -5.44 7.95
C ALA A 295 -1.44 -4.85 9.37
N SER A 296 -1.60 -3.54 9.50
CA SER A 296 -1.27 -2.77 10.71
C SER A 296 -2.45 -2.54 11.65
N HIS A 297 -3.69 -2.43 11.15
CA HIS A 297 -4.86 -2.05 11.95
C HIS A 297 -5.62 -3.28 12.50
N PRO A 298 -5.82 -3.40 13.83
CA PRO A 298 -6.45 -4.57 14.45
C PRO A 298 -7.85 -4.92 13.93
N ASP A 299 -8.70 -3.90 13.71
CA ASP A 299 -10.06 -4.08 13.19
C ASP A 299 -10.14 -4.82 11.83
N TYR A 300 -9.06 -4.84 11.04
CA TYR A 300 -9.02 -5.50 9.72
C TYR A 300 -8.48 -6.92 9.77
N ARG A 301 -8.38 -7.52 10.97
CA ARG A 301 -7.86 -8.88 11.17
C ARG A 301 -8.55 -9.92 10.30
N ALA A 302 -9.87 -9.87 10.14
CA ALA A 302 -10.61 -10.84 9.32
C ALA A 302 -10.18 -10.79 7.84
N ILE A 303 -9.96 -9.59 7.29
CA ILE A 303 -9.50 -9.38 5.92
C ILE A 303 -8.06 -9.91 5.77
N ARG A 304 -7.22 -9.67 6.77
CA ARG A 304 -5.84 -10.18 6.81
C ARG A 304 -5.79 -11.71 6.84
N GLU A 305 -6.63 -12.36 7.64
CA GLU A 305 -6.69 -13.82 7.77
C GLU A 305 -7.14 -14.50 6.48
N VAL A 306 -8.03 -13.86 5.71
CA VAL A 306 -8.43 -14.34 4.38
C VAL A 306 -7.32 -14.18 3.33
N GLY A 307 -6.41 -13.22 3.53
CA GLY A 307 -5.26 -13.01 2.64
C GLY A 307 -5.57 -12.12 1.43
N LEU A 308 -5.85 -10.85 1.68
CA LEU A 308 -5.88 -9.82 0.64
C LEU A 308 -4.46 -9.55 0.08
N THR A 309 -4.35 -9.44 -1.23
CA THR A 309 -3.09 -9.23 -1.97
C THR A 309 -3.21 -8.08 -2.98
N SER A 310 -2.09 -7.65 -3.54
CA SER A 310 -2.05 -6.59 -4.57
C SER A 310 -2.82 -6.95 -5.85
N ALA A 311 -3.00 -8.24 -6.13
CA ALA A 311 -3.74 -8.71 -7.30
C ALA A 311 -5.26 -8.53 -7.18
N ASP A 312 -5.76 -8.34 -5.96
CA ASP A 312 -7.20 -8.26 -5.68
C ASP A 312 -7.77 -6.86 -5.96
N PHE A 313 -6.91 -5.88 -6.21
CA PHE A 313 -7.32 -4.51 -6.50
C PHE A 313 -7.67 -4.32 -7.99
N PRO A 314 -8.66 -3.47 -8.32
CA PRO A 314 -9.03 -3.16 -9.70
C PRO A 314 -7.84 -2.65 -10.55
N THR A 315 -6.98 -1.86 -9.91
CA THR A 315 -5.72 -1.39 -10.48
C THR A 315 -4.57 -1.88 -9.61
N ALA A 316 -4.08 -3.08 -9.92
CA ALA A 316 -2.90 -3.62 -9.28
C ALA A 316 -1.67 -2.69 -9.45
N PRO A 317 -0.86 -2.49 -8.40
CA PRO A 317 0.39 -1.71 -8.45
C PRO A 317 1.36 -2.19 -9.52
N ASN A 318 2.28 -1.28 -9.91
CA ASN A 318 3.44 -1.65 -10.71
C ASN A 318 4.24 -2.76 -10.02
N GLY A 319 4.81 -3.67 -10.81
CA GLY A 319 5.54 -4.83 -10.28
C GLY A 319 4.66 -5.98 -9.77
N THR A 320 3.32 -5.84 -9.78
CA THR A 320 2.43 -6.95 -9.34
C THR A 320 2.50 -8.13 -10.31
N TRP A 321 2.45 -7.85 -11.61
CA TRP A 321 2.30 -8.88 -12.63
C TRP A 321 3.64 -9.41 -13.18
N THR A 322 4.62 -8.51 -13.29
CA THR A 322 5.97 -8.80 -13.78
C THR A 322 6.99 -8.27 -12.78
N ASP A 323 8.14 -8.93 -12.67
CA ASP A 323 9.27 -8.47 -11.88
C ASP A 323 10.10 -7.41 -12.63
N ASP A 324 11.22 -7.00 -12.05
CA ASP A 324 12.13 -6.00 -12.63
C ASP A 324 12.82 -6.46 -13.93
N ARG A 325 12.73 -7.75 -14.27
CA ARG A 325 13.24 -8.34 -15.51
C ARG A 325 12.14 -8.54 -16.55
N GLU A 326 10.96 -7.98 -16.31
CA GLU A 326 9.74 -8.17 -17.12
C GLU A 326 9.23 -9.63 -17.13
N GLU A 327 9.72 -10.48 -16.22
CA GLU A 327 9.29 -11.87 -16.11
C GLU A 327 8.04 -11.99 -15.24
N PRO A 328 7.12 -12.94 -15.51
CA PRO A 328 5.95 -13.14 -14.67
C PRO A 328 6.33 -13.35 -13.20
N THR A 329 5.65 -12.66 -12.28
CA THR A 329 5.88 -12.87 -10.84
C THR A 329 5.34 -14.22 -10.37
N ARG A 330 5.75 -14.65 -9.17
CA ARG A 330 5.16 -15.84 -8.53
C ARG A 330 3.65 -15.71 -8.36
N LEU A 331 3.18 -14.54 -7.91
CA LEU A 331 1.75 -14.23 -7.76
C LEU A 331 0.99 -14.38 -9.08
N THR A 332 1.55 -13.87 -10.17
CA THR A 332 0.98 -14.06 -11.52
C THR A 332 0.80 -15.53 -11.85
N ARG A 333 1.84 -16.36 -11.62
CA ARG A 333 1.74 -17.79 -11.91
C ARG A 333 0.75 -18.49 -10.97
N ASP A 334 0.76 -18.16 -9.68
CA ASP A 334 -0.18 -18.71 -8.69
C ASP A 334 -1.64 -18.46 -9.10
N LEU A 335 -1.98 -17.27 -9.60
CA LEU A 335 -3.34 -16.97 -10.08
C LEU A 335 -3.73 -17.81 -11.30
N VAL A 336 -2.79 -18.03 -12.23
CA VAL A 336 -3.03 -18.89 -13.39
C VAL A 336 -3.25 -20.34 -12.94
N VAL A 337 -2.44 -20.85 -12.01
CA VAL A 337 -2.59 -22.18 -11.42
C VAL A 337 -3.96 -22.34 -10.76
N ARG A 338 -4.36 -21.40 -9.91
CA ARG A 338 -5.70 -21.40 -9.28
C ARG A 338 -6.82 -21.39 -10.32
N SER A 339 -6.66 -20.63 -11.41
CA SER A 339 -7.62 -20.61 -12.52
C SER A 339 -7.74 -21.97 -13.20
N ILE A 340 -6.61 -22.65 -13.44
CA ILE A 340 -6.59 -24.01 -14.01
C ILE A 340 -7.33 -24.98 -13.08
N ARG A 341 -7.09 -24.90 -11.77
CA ARG A 341 -7.76 -25.74 -10.75
C ARG A 341 -9.28 -25.51 -10.75
N VAL A 342 -9.72 -24.25 -10.66
CA VAL A 342 -11.15 -23.90 -10.69
C VAL A 342 -11.82 -24.39 -11.98
N LEU A 343 -11.18 -24.20 -13.14
CA LEU A 343 -11.73 -24.66 -14.42
C LEU A 343 -11.78 -26.20 -14.52
N ALA A 344 -10.89 -26.91 -13.82
CA ALA A 344 -10.96 -28.36 -13.68
C ALA A 344 -12.05 -28.83 -12.70
N GLY A 345 -12.71 -27.92 -11.98
CA GLY A 345 -13.69 -28.24 -10.94
C GLY A 345 -13.02 -28.66 -9.63
N ARG A 346 -11.78 -28.24 -9.39
CA ARG A 346 -11.04 -28.43 -8.14
C ARG A 346 -11.12 -27.18 -7.28
N SER A 347 -10.89 -27.32 -5.97
CA SER A 347 -10.71 -26.14 -5.11
C SER A 347 -9.46 -25.37 -5.57
N PRO A 348 -9.45 -24.03 -5.47
CA PRO A 348 -8.27 -23.22 -5.79
C PRO A 348 -7.02 -23.63 -5.01
N GLU A 349 -7.19 -24.20 -3.82
CA GLU A 349 -6.13 -24.63 -2.91
C GLU A 349 -5.69 -26.09 -3.12
N ASP A 350 -6.40 -26.86 -3.96
CA ASP A 350 -6.09 -28.28 -4.24
C ASP A 350 -4.70 -28.44 -4.87
N ASP A 351 -3.80 -29.12 -4.17
CA ASP A 351 -2.42 -29.40 -4.58
C ASP A 351 -2.25 -30.83 -5.13
N ALA A 352 -3.35 -31.55 -5.38
CA ALA A 352 -3.31 -32.90 -5.90
C ALA A 352 -2.63 -32.95 -7.27
N VAL A 353 -1.66 -33.86 -7.39
CA VAL A 353 -0.88 -34.08 -8.61
C VAL A 353 -1.80 -34.27 -9.82
N TRP A 354 -1.45 -33.60 -10.92
CA TRP A 354 -2.21 -33.68 -12.16
C TRP A 354 -1.91 -34.95 -12.92
N THR A 355 -2.97 -35.64 -13.37
CA THR A 355 -2.84 -36.75 -14.32
C THR A 355 -3.04 -36.24 -15.74
N ALA A 356 -2.44 -36.93 -16.72
CA ALA A 356 -2.67 -36.65 -18.14
C ALA A 356 -4.17 -36.65 -18.50
N LYS A 357 -4.93 -37.62 -17.93
CA LYS A 357 -6.36 -37.77 -18.17
C LYS A 357 -7.14 -36.56 -17.67
N THR A 358 -6.92 -36.13 -16.44
CA THR A 358 -7.63 -34.99 -15.84
C THR A 358 -7.25 -33.67 -16.51
N PHE A 359 -5.96 -33.47 -16.80
CA PHE A 359 -5.50 -32.25 -17.46
C PHE A 359 -6.04 -32.15 -18.89
N ARG A 360 -6.07 -33.27 -19.64
CA ARG A 360 -6.64 -33.32 -20.98
C ARG A 360 -8.12 -32.91 -21.03
N LEU A 361 -8.92 -33.26 -20.02
CA LEU A 361 -10.31 -32.80 -19.90
C LEU A 361 -10.42 -31.30 -19.54
N THR A 362 -9.34 -30.73 -19.01
CA THR A 362 -9.26 -29.32 -18.60
C THR A 362 -8.85 -28.42 -19.77
N ILE A 363 -7.96 -28.87 -20.65
CA ILE A 363 -7.45 -28.09 -21.81
C ILE A 363 -8.56 -27.35 -22.58
N PRO A 364 -9.67 -27.98 -23.00
CA PRO A 364 -10.73 -27.28 -23.74
C PRO A 364 -11.39 -26.12 -22.97
N LYS A 365 -11.25 -26.11 -21.64
CA LYS A 365 -11.77 -25.06 -20.76
C LYS A 365 -10.79 -23.91 -20.56
N LEU A 366 -9.50 -24.08 -20.87
CA LEU A 366 -8.43 -23.09 -20.70
C LEU A 366 -8.42 -22.03 -21.81
N THR A 367 -9.61 -21.52 -22.17
CA THR A 367 -9.76 -20.47 -23.18
C THR A 367 -9.53 -19.10 -22.55
N ILE A 368 -9.10 -18.11 -23.35
CA ILE A 368 -8.91 -16.73 -22.87
C ILE A 368 -10.16 -16.16 -22.21
N SER A 369 -11.35 -16.43 -22.78
CA SER A 369 -12.63 -15.94 -22.27
C SER A 369 -12.94 -16.54 -20.89
N ARG A 370 -12.66 -17.83 -20.69
CA ARG A 370 -12.87 -18.50 -19.41
C ARG A 370 -11.84 -18.08 -18.39
N LEU A 371 -10.55 -18.10 -18.72
CA LEU A 371 -9.49 -17.68 -17.81
C LEU A 371 -9.73 -16.25 -17.30
N ARG A 372 -10.06 -15.31 -18.18
CA ARG A 372 -10.30 -13.91 -17.79
C ARG A 372 -11.53 -13.69 -16.90
N LYS A 373 -12.48 -14.63 -16.86
CA LYS A 373 -13.73 -14.52 -16.11
C LYS A 373 -13.79 -15.46 -14.90
N THR A 374 -12.76 -16.29 -14.72
CA THR A 374 -12.75 -17.26 -13.62
C THR A 374 -12.23 -16.55 -12.37
N GLU A 375 -13.11 -16.35 -11.41
CA GLU A 375 -12.74 -15.89 -10.07
C GLU A 375 -11.97 -17.00 -9.35
N VAL A 376 -10.81 -16.66 -8.78
CA VAL A 376 -9.90 -17.64 -8.17
C VAL A 376 -9.75 -17.51 -6.66
N ASN A 377 -10.44 -16.55 -6.06
CA ASN A 377 -10.49 -16.35 -4.63
C ASN A 377 -11.78 -15.63 -4.25
N ILE A 378 -11.97 -15.41 -2.95
CA ILE A 378 -13.18 -14.78 -2.44
C ILE A 378 -13.31 -13.30 -2.81
N TRP A 379 -12.22 -12.63 -3.18
CA TRP A 379 -12.19 -11.22 -3.55
C TRP A 379 -12.70 -10.97 -4.97
N GLY A 380 -12.96 -12.03 -5.74
CA GLY A 380 -13.39 -11.95 -7.14
C GLY A 380 -12.22 -11.78 -8.12
N THR A 381 -10.99 -12.06 -7.69
CA THR A 381 -9.80 -11.86 -8.50
C THR A 381 -9.79 -12.81 -9.68
N THR A 382 -9.44 -12.29 -10.84
CA THR A 382 -9.29 -13.07 -12.07
C THR A 382 -7.86 -12.92 -12.59
N PRO A 383 -7.30 -13.90 -13.33
CA PRO A 383 -5.98 -13.78 -13.94
C PRO A 383 -5.98 -12.83 -15.14
N ALA A 384 -7.05 -12.08 -15.42
CA ALA A 384 -7.20 -11.31 -16.65
C ALA A 384 -6.11 -10.24 -16.82
N ALA A 385 -5.87 -9.45 -15.78
CA ALA A 385 -4.84 -8.43 -15.77
C ALA A 385 -3.44 -9.06 -15.85
N ALA A 386 -3.22 -10.16 -15.12
CA ALA A 386 -1.98 -10.93 -15.12
C ALA A 386 -1.64 -11.46 -16.53
N ILE A 387 -2.59 -12.13 -17.19
CA ILE A 387 -2.42 -12.67 -18.56
C ILE A 387 -2.09 -11.54 -19.55
N ARG A 388 -2.80 -10.41 -19.44
CA ARG A 388 -2.59 -9.27 -20.33
C ARG A 388 -1.21 -8.65 -20.16
N LYS A 389 -0.81 -8.40 -18.92
CA LYS A 389 0.41 -7.64 -18.61
C LYS A 389 1.66 -8.50 -18.67
N ALA A 390 1.63 -9.73 -18.15
CA ALA A 390 2.81 -10.59 -18.09
C ALA A 390 3.01 -11.49 -19.32
N TYR A 391 1.95 -11.77 -20.09
CA TYR A 391 2.03 -12.73 -21.21
C TYR A 391 1.54 -12.16 -22.54
N GLY A 392 1.36 -10.84 -22.64
CA GLY A 392 0.93 -10.17 -23.88
C GLY A 392 -0.39 -10.73 -24.43
N ASP A 393 -1.36 -10.98 -23.54
CA ASP A 393 -2.66 -11.58 -23.88
C ASP A 393 -2.62 -13.02 -24.43
N SER A 394 -1.53 -13.76 -24.22
CA SER A 394 -1.43 -15.18 -24.60
C SER A 394 -1.81 -16.11 -23.44
N PRO A 395 -3.03 -16.71 -23.44
CA PRO A 395 -3.41 -17.69 -22.41
C PRO A 395 -2.56 -18.96 -22.48
N SER A 396 -2.14 -19.39 -23.67
CA SER A 396 -1.31 -20.58 -23.85
C SER A 396 0.05 -20.41 -23.19
N LYS A 397 0.69 -19.24 -23.36
CA LYS A 397 1.95 -18.92 -22.67
C LYS A 397 1.79 -18.92 -21.16
N ALA A 398 0.73 -18.28 -20.66
CA ALA A 398 0.44 -18.26 -19.23
C ALA A 398 0.25 -19.66 -18.64
N VAL A 399 -0.52 -20.53 -19.31
CA VAL A 399 -0.76 -21.90 -18.87
C VAL A 399 0.52 -22.75 -18.95
N LEU A 400 1.31 -22.63 -20.01
CA LEU A 400 2.58 -23.36 -20.11
C LEU A 400 3.57 -22.95 -19.03
N ASP A 401 3.74 -21.65 -18.81
CA ASP A 401 4.64 -21.16 -17.76
C ASP A 401 4.22 -21.69 -16.39
N ALA A 402 2.92 -21.67 -16.08
CA ALA A 402 2.37 -22.27 -14.87
C ALA A 402 2.64 -23.79 -14.80
N VAL A 403 2.38 -24.54 -15.87
CA VAL A 403 2.62 -26.00 -15.95
C VAL A 403 4.09 -26.32 -15.77
N MET A 404 5.00 -25.52 -16.32
CA MET A 404 6.45 -25.76 -16.21
C MET A 404 7.02 -25.32 -14.86
N SER A 405 6.38 -24.37 -14.19
CA SER A 405 6.87 -23.81 -12.92
C SER A 405 6.44 -24.58 -11.67
N TYR A 406 5.31 -25.32 -11.71
CA TYR A 406 4.72 -25.91 -10.51
C TYR A 406 4.88 -27.45 -10.45
N PRO A 407 5.36 -28.02 -9.33
CA PRO A 407 5.62 -29.46 -9.18
C PRO A 407 4.41 -30.36 -9.41
N GLU A 408 3.20 -29.90 -9.10
CA GLU A 408 1.97 -30.68 -9.28
C GLU A 408 1.69 -31.05 -10.74
N PHE A 409 2.28 -30.32 -11.70
CA PHE A 409 2.16 -30.58 -13.13
C PHE A 409 3.32 -31.42 -13.67
N LYS A 410 4.22 -31.94 -12.84
CA LYS A 410 5.36 -32.77 -13.29
C LYS A 410 4.96 -33.88 -14.28
N PRO A 411 3.85 -34.64 -14.10
CA PRO A 411 3.42 -35.61 -15.10
C PRO A 411 3.02 -34.99 -16.45
N ILE A 412 2.49 -33.78 -16.44
CA ILE A 412 2.12 -33.02 -17.64
C ILE A 412 3.37 -32.52 -18.37
N GLN A 413 4.36 -32.02 -17.62
CA GLN A 413 5.66 -31.61 -18.16
C GLN A 413 6.34 -32.76 -18.92
N THR A 414 6.35 -33.97 -18.34
CA THR A 414 6.98 -35.14 -18.98
C THR A 414 6.30 -35.58 -20.27
N LEU A 415 5.04 -35.20 -20.48
CA LEU A 415 4.29 -35.53 -21.69
C LEU A 415 4.44 -34.48 -22.80
N GLY A 416 5.23 -33.42 -22.57
CA GLY A 416 5.57 -32.41 -23.56
C GLY A 416 4.37 -31.59 -24.02
N LEU A 417 3.66 -30.96 -23.08
CA LEU A 417 2.62 -29.99 -23.40
C LEU A 417 3.22 -28.78 -24.14
N THR A 418 2.61 -28.39 -25.25
CA THR A 418 3.06 -27.27 -26.09
C THR A 418 1.97 -26.22 -26.28
N GLU A 419 2.32 -25.05 -26.84
CA GLU A 419 1.34 -24.00 -27.15
C GLU A 419 0.30 -24.50 -28.16
N PHE A 420 0.73 -25.40 -29.05
CA PHE A 420 -0.14 -26.06 -29.99
C PHE A 420 -1.25 -26.80 -29.25
N ASP A 421 -0.99 -27.52 -28.17
CA ASP A 421 -2.03 -28.28 -27.47
C ASP A 421 -3.10 -27.38 -26.83
N LEU A 422 -2.71 -26.18 -26.39
CA LEU A 422 -3.55 -25.22 -25.66
C LEU A 422 -4.28 -24.21 -26.55
N SER A 423 -3.83 -24.01 -27.79
CA SER A 423 -4.35 -22.96 -28.66
C SER A 423 -5.82 -23.21 -29.04
N ALA A 424 -6.79 -22.61 -28.36
CA ALA A 424 -8.20 -22.81 -28.70
C ALA A 424 -8.63 -22.10 -30.01
N THR A 425 -7.79 -21.24 -30.59
CA THR A 425 -8.19 -20.33 -31.68
C THR A 425 -7.13 -20.21 -32.77
N ALA A 426 -7.55 -19.80 -33.96
CA ALA A 426 -6.64 -19.54 -35.10
C ALA A 426 -5.68 -18.37 -34.88
N LYS A 427 -5.88 -17.54 -33.83
CA LYS A 427 -4.96 -16.46 -33.47
C LYS A 427 -3.66 -17.07 -32.94
N GLY A 428 -2.56 -16.84 -33.65
CA GLY A 428 -1.26 -17.47 -33.40
C GLY A 428 -0.91 -18.62 -34.36
N LEU A 429 -1.85 -19.04 -35.22
CA LEU A 429 -1.57 -19.98 -36.32
C LEU A 429 -1.13 -19.26 -37.61
N TRP A 430 -1.34 -17.95 -37.66
CA TRP A 430 -0.85 -17.04 -38.71
C TRP A 430 0.13 -16.02 -38.13
N SER A 431 1.19 -15.70 -38.88
CA SER A 431 2.07 -14.57 -38.63
C SER A 431 1.40 -13.25 -39.03
N GLU A 432 1.99 -12.12 -38.65
CA GLU A 432 1.52 -10.79 -39.06
C GLU A 432 1.50 -10.62 -40.59
N ASN A 433 2.41 -11.33 -41.28
CA ASN A 433 2.50 -11.33 -42.75
C ASN A 433 1.48 -12.28 -43.41
N GLY A 434 0.61 -12.92 -42.63
CA GLY A 434 -0.37 -13.88 -43.14
C GLY A 434 0.26 -15.20 -43.62
N GLU A 435 1.37 -15.62 -43.03
CA GLU A 435 1.98 -16.94 -43.27
C GLU A 435 1.70 -17.90 -42.11
N PRO A 436 1.62 -19.23 -42.33
CA PRO A 436 1.49 -20.18 -41.23
C PRO A 436 2.65 -20.04 -40.23
N THR A 437 2.36 -20.17 -38.94
CA THR A 437 3.39 -20.10 -37.88
C THR A 437 4.08 -21.45 -37.65
N ALA A 438 5.18 -21.44 -36.88
CA ALA A 438 5.83 -22.66 -36.43
C ALA A 438 4.89 -23.60 -35.66
N ILE A 439 3.91 -23.05 -34.91
CA ILE A 439 2.89 -23.82 -34.19
C ILE A 439 1.98 -24.55 -35.19
N ALA A 440 1.55 -23.88 -36.27
CA ALA A 440 0.74 -24.50 -37.30
C ALA A 440 1.48 -25.65 -38.01
N ARG A 441 2.76 -25.43 -38.34
CA ARG A 441 3.63 -26.47 -38.92
C ARG A 441 3.86 -27.64 -37.99
N PHE A 442 4.09 -27.38 -36.70
CA PHE A 442 4.19 -28.42 -35.68
C PHE A 442 2.92 -29.28 -35.62
N GLY A 443 1.74 -28.66 -35.73
CA GLY A 443 0.47 -29.38 -35.83
C GLY A 443 0.41 -30.31 -37.04
N VAL A 444 0.82 -29.85 -38.21
CA VAL A 444 0.88 -30.67 -39.44
C VAL A 444 1.84 -31.85 -39.25
N ARG A 445 3.03 -31.61 -38.68
CA ARG A 445 3.99 -32.68 -38.36
C ARG A 445 3.40 -33.72 -37.42
N ARG A 446 2.73 -33.31 -36.33
CA ARG A 446 2.05 -34.23 -35.41
C ARG A 446 0.96 -35.06 -36.08
N LEU A 447 0.26 -34.49 -37.06
CA LEU A 447 -0.72 -35.22 -37.85
C LEU A 447 -0.08 -36.31 -38.71
N LEU A 448 1.03 -35.98 -39.38
CA LEU A 448 1.79 -36.95 -40.18
C LEU A 448 2.33 -38.08 -39.31
N GLU A 449 2.89 -37.77 -38.14
CA GLU A 449 3.33 -38.76 -37.14
C GLU A 449 2.17 -39.65 -36.69
N THR A 450 0.99 -39.07 -36.46
CA THR A 450 -0.22 -39.81 -36.03
C THR A 450 -0.72 -40.75 -37.13
N ILE A 451 -0.76 -40.28 -38.38
CA ILE A 451 -1.17 -41.08 -39.53
C ILE A 451 -0.16 -42.21 -39.76
N ALA A 452 1.14 -41.91 -39.75
CA ALA A 452 2.21 -42.88 -39.89
C ALA A 452 2.05 -44.02 -38.87
N TYR A 453 1.90 -43.66 -37.59
CA TYR A 453 1.70 -44.64 -36.51
C TYR A 453 0.42 -45.48 -36.70
N SER A 454 -0.65 -44.89 -37.23
CA SER A 454 -1.92 -45.61 -37.48
C SER A 454 -1.81 -46.65 -38.60
N ILE A 455 -0.91 -46.42 -39.58
CA ILE A 455 -0.59 -47.36 -40.65
C ILE A 455 0.39 -48.42 -40.13
N SER A 456 1.50 -47.98 -39.56
CA SER A 456 2.53 -48.83 -38.98
C SER A 456 3.42 -48.03 -38.01
N PRO A 457 3.64 -48.51 -36.77
CA PRO A 457 4.53 -47.86 -35.80
C PRO A 457 5.98 -47.69 -36.24
N LYS A 458 6.38 -48.33 -37.34
CA LYS A 458 7.75 -48.28 -37.89
C LYS A 458 7.95 -47.18 -38.92
N LEU A 459 6.87 -46.62 -39.48
CA LEU A 459 6.97 -45.61 -40.53
C LEU A 459 7.48 -44.29 -39.95
N ASN A 460 8.51 -43.73 -40.59
CA ASN A 460 9.05 -42.42 -40.28
C ASN A 460 8.54 -41.38 -41.30
N PRO A 461 7.73 -40.38 -40.88
CA PRO A 461 7.22 -39.36 -41.80
C PRO A 461 8.30 -38.47 -42.41
N THR A 462 9.53 -38.47 -41.90
CA THR A 462 10.65 -37.72 -42.47
C THR A 462 11.46 -38.52 -43.50
N SER A 463 11.14 -39.79 -43.73
CA SER A 463 11.80 -40.62 -44.76
C SER A 463 11.03 -40.52 -46.09
N PRO A 464 11.68 -40.23 -47.23
CA PRO A 464 11.01 -40.17 -48.53
C PRO A 464 10.25 -41.45 -48.90
N GLU A 465 10.81 -42.62 -48.57
CA GLU A 465 10.24 -43.93 -48.85
C GLU A 465 8.97 -44.18 -48.02
N ASP A 466 9.06 -44.06 -46.70
CA ASP A 466 7.92 -44.24 -45.79
C ASP A 466 6.83 -43.18 -46.03
N PHE A 467 7.22 -41.96 -46.40
CA PHE A 467 6.27 -40.88 -46.66
C PHE A 467 5.35 -41.19 -47.85
N LYS A 468 5.80 -41.96 -48.85
CA LYS A 468 4.94 -42.42 -49.95
C LYS A 468 3.80 -43.30 -49.47
N GLU A 469 4.01 -44.08 -48.40
CA GLU A 469 2.96 -44.88 -47.78
C GLU A 469 2.01 -44.02 -46.94
N ILE A 470 2.51 -42.94 -46.34
CA ILE A 470 1.72 -42.02 -45.50
C ILE A 470 0.83 -41.09 -46.34
N LEU A 471 1.34 -40.61 -47.48
CA LEU A 471 0.72 -39.55 -48.30
C LEU A 471 -0.74 -39.84 -48.71
N PRO A 472 -1.13 -41.05 -49.16
CA PRO A 472 -2.52 -41.38 -49.51
C PRO A 472 -3.50 -41.20 -48.34
N HIS A 473 -3.00 -41.23 -47.10
CA HIS A 473 -3.78 -41.07 -45.89
C HIS A 473 -3.75 -39.62 -45.36
N PHE A 474 -2.92 -38.73 -45.90
CA PHE A 474 -2.91 -37.31 -45.55
C PHE A 474 -4.04 -36.54 -46.26
N VAL A 475 -5.28 -36.96 -45.98
CA VAL A 475 -6.51 -36.46 -46.63
C VAL A 475 -7.42 -35.75 -45.63
N ARG A 476 -8.30 -34.89 -46.14
CA ARG A 476 -9.21 -34.06 -45.32
C ARG A 476 -9.99 -34.82 -44.23
N PRO A 477 -10.55 -36.02 -44.48
CA PRO A 477 -11.22 -36.79 -43.43
C PRO A 477 -10.35 -37.10 -42.21
N ASN A 478 -9.03 -37.18 -42.39
CA ASN A 478 -8.10 -37.51 -41.30
C ASN A 478 -7.67 -36.27 -40.50
N PHE A 479 -8.05 -35.06 -40.91
CA PHE A 479 -7.71 -33.83 -40.17
C PHE A 479 -8.46 -33.72 -38.83
N SER A 480 -9.56 -34.47 -38.68
CA SER A 480 -10.30 -34.61 -37.43
C SER A 480 -9.75 -35.68 -36.49
N GLN A 481 -8.72 -36.43 -36.92
CA GLN A 481 -8.11 -37.40 -36.05
C GLN A 481 -7.41 -36.69 -34.88
N PRO A 482 -7.58 -37.20 -33.65
CA PRO A 482 -6.90 -36.62 -32.50
C PRO A 482 -5.39 -36.87 -32.58
N VAL A 483 -4.60 -35.79 -32.61
CA VAL A 483 -3.13 -35.87 -32.66
C VAL A 483 -2.51 -35.75 -31.27
N GLY A 484 -1.42 -36.51 -31.07
CA GLY A 484 -0.60 -36.49 -29.86
C GLY A 484 -1.30 -36.97 -28.58
N VAL A 485 -0.59 -36.87 -27.45
CA VAL A 485 -1.07 -37.33 -26.13
C VAL A 485 -2.30 -36.55 -25.67
N TRP A 486 -2.38 -35.27 -26.04
CA TRP A 486 -3.48 -34.36 -25.69
C TRP A 486 -4.71 -34.54 -26.58
N LYS A 487 -4.61 -35.35 -27.65
CA LYS A 487 -5.68 -35.72 -28.59
C LYS A 487 -6.39 -34.50 -29.17
N ARG A 488 -5.61 -33.59 -29.73
CA ARG A 488 -6.10 -32.35 -30.33
C ARG A 488 -6.62 -32.60 -31.74
N ASP A 489 -7.75 -31.99 -32.09
CA ASP A 489 -8.30 -32.00 -33.44
C ASP A 489 -7.66 -30.86 -34.27
N LEU A 490 -7.28 -31.15 -35.51
CA LEU A 490 -6.65 -30.21 -36.43
C LEU A 490 -7.59 -29.62 -37.49
N SER A 491 -8.84 -30.06 -37.56
CA SER A 491 -9.82 -29.65 -38.57
C SER A 491 -9.96 -28.13 -38.66
N ALA A 492 -10.06 -27.44 -37.51
CA ALA A 492 -10.16 -25.99 -37.46
C ALA A 492 -8.89 -25.31 -37.99
N MET A 493 -7.70 -25.79 -37.57
CA MET A 493 -6.42 -25.27 -38.07
C MET A 493 -6.28 -25.51 -39.57
N MET A 494 -6.56 -26.72 -40.05
CA MET A 494 -6.43 -27.07 -41.47
C MET A 494 -7.38 -26.24 -42.33
N SER A 495 -8.61 -26.00 -41.85
CA SER A 495 -9.58 -25.14 -42.53
C SER A 495 -9.15 -23.69 -42.57
N THR A 496 -8.70 -23.13 -41.44
CA THR A 496 -8.38 -21.70 -41.37
C THR A 496 -7.02 -21.37 -41.97
N VAL A 497 -6.00 -22.19 -41.74
CA VAL A 497 -4.61 -21.93 -42.17
C VAL A 497 -4.38 -22.41 -43.59
N TYR A 498 -4.70 -23.67 -43.85
CA TYR A 498 -4.37 -24.32 -45.12
C TYR A 498 -5.55 -24.42 -46.08
N ARG A 499 -6.70 -23.79 -45.75
CA ARG A 499 -7.95 -23.81 -46.54
C ARG A 499 -8.40 -25.24 -46.89
N ASN A 500 -8.23 -26.16 -45.94
CA ASN A 500 -8.47 -27.60 -46.10
C ASN A 500 -7.67 -28.26 -47.25
N SER A 501 -6.56 -27.67 -47.70
CA SER A 501 -5.68 -28.25 -48.73
C SER A 501 -4.52 -29.00 -48.07
N PRO A 502 -4.48 -30.34 -48.15
CA PRO A 502 -3.32 -31.11 -47.69
C PRO A 502 -2.03 -30.69 -48.40
N THR A 503 -2.10 -30.47 -49.72
CA THR A 503 -0.96 -30.02 -50.54
C THR A 503 -0.36 -28.72 -50.03
N ARG A 504 -1.18 -27.71 -49.69
CA ARG A 504 -0.67 -26.44 -49.14
C ARG A 504 0.04 -26.64 -47.80
N ALA A 505 -0.49 -27.52 -46.95
CA ALA A 505 0.13 -27.81 -45.66
C ALA A 505 1.48 -28.50 -45.82
N LEU A 506 1.59 -29.45 -46.75
CA LEU A 506 2.85 -30.14 -47.07
C LEU A 506 3.87 -29.21 -47.74
N GLN A 507 3.43 -28.35 -48.66
CA GLN A 507 4.31 -27.35 -49.30
C GLN A 507 4.85 -26.34 -48.29
N ASP A 508 4.01 -25.89 -47.35
CA ASP A 508 4.46 -25.00 -46.27
C ASP A 508 5.47 -25.68 -45.35
N LEU A 509 5.22 -26.95 -44.99
CA LEU A 509 6.14 -27.75 -44.19
C LEU A 509 7.47 -27.96 -44.93
N ALA A 510 7.44 -28.32 -46.21
CA ALA A 510 8.62 -28.51 -47.06
C ALA A 510 9.49 -27.25 -47.15
N ARG A 511 8.85 -26.07 -47.23
CA ARG A 511 9.55 -24.80 -47.36
C ARG A 511 10.29 -24.43 -46.07
N HIS A 512 9.75 -24.75 -44.90
CA HIS A 512 10.19 -24.21 -43.62
C HIS A 512 10.76 -25.24 -42.63
N ASP A 513 10.54 -26.53 -42.84
CA ASP A 513 11.07 -27.61 -42.00
C ASP A 513 12.09 -28.42 -42.80
N ARG A 514 13.34 -28.45 -42.30
CA ARG A 514 14.46 -29.12 -42.98
C ARG A 514 14.24 -30.63 -43.07
N GLU A 515 13.56 -31.24 -42.11
CA GLU A 515 13.30 -32.68 -42.10
C GLU A 515 12.31 -33.09 -43.21
N PHE A 516 11.54 -32.14 -43.72
CA PHE A 516 10.57 -32.33 -44.80
C PHE A 516 11.02 -31.67 -46.12
N ALA A 517 12.28 -31.26 -46.23
CA ALA A 517 12.78 -30.58 -47.43
C ALA A 517 12.70 -31.44 -48.70
N PHE A 518 12.77 -32.77 -48.57
CA PHE A 518 12.63 -33.73 -49.68
C PHE A 518 11.26 -33.65 -50.38
N LEU A 519 10.24 -33.11 -49.71
CA LEU A 519 8.92 -32.89 -50.31
C LEU A 519 8.95 -31.88 -51.46
N LYS A 520 10.00 -31.05 -51.58
CA LYS A 520 10.18 -30.14 -52.73
C LYS A 520 10.48 -30.89 -54.02
N ASP A 521 11.04 -32.09 -53.90
CA ASP A 521 11.41 -32.94 -55.03
C ASP A 521 10.27 -33.89 -55.43
N LEU A 522 9.23 -33.99 -54.60
CA LEU A 522 8.00 -34.70 -54.92
C LEU A 522 7.05 -33.74 -55.65
N ASP A 523 6.59 -34.14 -56.83
CA ASP A 523 5.53 -33.40 -57.54
C ASP A 523 4.20 -33.61 -56.78
N LEU A 524 3.89 -32.69 -55.85
CA LEU A 524 2.74 -32.77 -54.95
C LEU A 524 1.40 -32.34 -55.62
N GLN A 525 1.34 -32.25 -56.96
CA GLN A 525 0.16 -31.82 -57.71
C GLN A 525 -0.96 -32.85 -57.77
#